data_AF-A0A7U7MMH2-F1
#
_entry.id   AF-A0A7U7MMH2-F1
#
_cell.length_a   1.000
_cell.length_b   1.000
_cell.length_c   1.000
_cell.angle_alpha   90.00
_cell.angle_beta   90.00
_cell.angle_gamma   90.00
#
_symmetry.space_group_name_H-M   'P 1'
#
loop_
_entity.id
_entity.type
_entity.pdbx_description
1 polymer ?
#
loop_
_entity_poly.entity_id
_entity_poly.type
_entity_poly.pdbx_seq_one_letter_code
_entity_poly.pdbx_strand_id
1 'polypeptide(L)'
;MSIQAGDKVEVQDRTGVTDLCVDGEQFYVLINNDGLLTVQDTDGFSSFNIPATQVKKMKENRNSQLVNELHEQSDSVSFSIYNADTDKAKMFVSNVNKPQFDERNNVKWYSASKGKITATAFLKGDD
;
A
#
# COMPACT_ATOMS: atom_id res chain seq x y z
N MET A 1 2.47 10.85 18.28
CA MET A 1 2.85 9.76 17.34
C MET A 1 4.35 9.82 17.18
N SER A 2 5.08 8.72 17.41
CA SER A 2 6.52 8.67 17.16
C SER A 2 6.81 8.41 15.69
N ILE A 3 7.84 9.06 15.17
CA ILE A 3 8.44 8.80 13.86
C ILE A 3 9.48 7.69 14.03
N GLN A 4 9.48 6.71 13.14
CA GLN A 4 10.37 5.56 13.12
C GLN A 4 10.98 5.39 11.73
N ALA A 5 12.07 4.62 11.65
CA ALA A 5 12.61 4.18 10.37
C ALA A 5 11.53 3.47 9.54
N GLY A 6 11.51 3.75 8.23
CA GLY A 6 10.50 3.29 7.27
C GLY A 6 9.24 4.16 7.22
N ASP A 7 9.03 5.10 8.14
CA ASP A 7 7.90 6.02 8.01
C ASP A 7 8.15 7.05 6.91
N LYS A 8 7.10 7.37 6.16
CA LYS A 8 7.10 8.51 5.25
C LYS A 8 6.78 9.80 5.99
N VAL A 9 7.54 10.85 5.71
CA VAL A 9 7.39 12.17 6.33
C VAL A 9 7.34 13.25 5.27
N GLU A 10 6.54 14.29 5.52
CA GLU A 10 6.41 15.47 4.66
C GLU A 10 7.07 16.67 5.35
N VAL A 11 7.92 17.41 4.63
CA VAL A 11 8.58 18.61 5.15
C VAL A 11 7.57 19.73 5.38
N GLN A 12 7.56 20.29 6.58
CA GLN A 12 6.68 21.41 6.98
C GLN A 12 7.47 22.70 7.25
N ASP A 13 8.75 22.57 7.60
CA ASP A 13 9.67 23.68 7.82
C ASP A 13 11.05 23.34 7.24
N ARG A 14 11.51 24.19 6.32
CA ARG A 14 12.78 24.05 5.59
C ARG A 14 13.96 24.77 6.25
N THR A 15 13.78 25.35 7.44
CA THR A 15 14.85 26.10 8.12
C THR A 15 16.08 25.22 8.33
N GLY A 16 17.21 25.57 7.70
CA GLY A 16 18.47 24.81 7.77
C GLY A 16 18.65 23.74 6.69
N VAL A 17 17.64 23.46 5.87
CA VAL A 17 17.66 22.47 4.78
C VAL A 17 17.09 23.02 3.46
N THR A 18 17.09 24.34 3.31
CA THR A 18 16.45 25.05 2.18
C THR A 18 16.95 24.66 0.80
N ASP A 19 18.21 24.25 0.72
CA ASP A 19 18.87 23.88 -0.54
C ASP A 19 18.80 22.37 -0.81
N LEU A 20 18.26 21.60 0.13
CA LEU A 20 18.21 20.14 0.09
C LEU A 20 16.81 19.59 -0.21
N CYS A 21 15.76 20.36 0.08
CA CYS A 21 14.38 19.96 -0.17
C CYS A 21 13.46 21.15 -0.43
N VAL A 22 12.26 20.88 -0.95
CA VAL A 22 11.18 21.85 -1.10
C VAL A 22 10.07 21.62 -0.06
N ASP A 23 9.30 22.67 0.23
CA ASP A 23 8.17 22.54 1.17
C ASP A 23 7.11 21.59 0.60
N GLY A 24 6.59 20.69 1.45
CA GLY A 24 5.65 19.65 1.03
C GLY A 24 6.29 18.43 0.36
N GLU A 25 7.62 18.42 0.19
CA GLU A 25 8.33 17.24 -0.32
C GLU A 25 8.30 16.10 0.70
N GLN A 26 8.21 14.86 0.19
CA GLN A 26 8.07 13.66 1.01
C GLN A 26 9.31 12.78 0.93
N PHE A 27 9.74 12.29 2.08
CA PHE A 27 10.92 11.46 2.23
C PHE A 27 10.63 10.24 3.09
N TYR A 28 11.44 9.20 2.95
CA TYR A 28 11.44 8.05 3.85
C TYR A 28 12.46 8.26 4.98
N VAL A 29 12.07 7.95 6.22
CA VAL A 29 12.99 7.99 7.36
C VAL A 29 13.87 6.75 7.32
N LEU A 30 15.18 6.94 7.25
CA LEU A 30 16.16 5.86 7.37
C LEU A 30 16.52 5.59 8.84
N ILE A 31 16.78 6.67 9.58
CA ILE A 31 17.27 6.61 10.97
C ILE A 31 16.57 7.71 11.77
N ASN A 32 16.19 7.40 13.01
CA ASN A 32 15.77 8.41 13.99
C ASN A 32 16.74 8.34 15.18
N ASN A 33 17.58 9.36 15.33
CA ASN A 33 18.51 9.51 16.43
C ASN A 33 17.99 10.59 17.39
N ASP A 34 17.12 10.18 18.31
CA ASP A 34 16.51 11.06 19.34
C ASP A 34 15.87 12.34 18.79
N GLY A 35 15.18 12.24 17.65
CA GLY A 35 14.48 13.34 17.02
C GLY A 35 15.26 14.07 15.93
N LEU A 36 16.51 13.69 15.66
CA LEU A 36 17.19 14.03 14.41
C LEU A 36 16.99 12.87 13.41
N LEU A 37 16.29 13.14 12.32
CA LEU A 37 15.93 12.14 11.32
C LEU A 37 16.94 12.18 10.17
N THR A 38 17.48 11.04 9.79
CA THR A 38 18.10 10.89 8.46
C THR A 38 17.00 10.46 7.49
N VAL A 39 16.74 11.28 6.48
CA VAL A 39 15.68 11.05 5.49
C VAL A 39 16.28 10.85 4.10
N GLN A 40 15.61 10.06 3.27
CA GLN A 40 16.01 9.76 1.89
C GLN A 40 14.88 10.04 0.92
N ASP A 41 15.22 10.56 -0.25
CA ASP A 41 14.30 10.75 -1.36
C ASP A 41 13.73 9.42 -1.88
N THR A 42 12.68 9.51 -2.71
CA THR A 42 11.99 8.31 -3.22
C THR A 42 12.81 7.53 -4.25
N ASP A 43 13.77 8.17 -4.90
CA ASP A 43 14.68 7.58 -5.89
C ASP A 43 15.98 7.04 -5.27
N GLY A 44 16.24 7.32 -3.99
CA GLY A 44 17.31 6.72 -3.19
C GLY A 44 18.69 7.36 -3.36
N PHE A 45 18.79 8.50 -4.06
CA PHE A 45 20.06 9.12 -4.42
C PHE A 45 20.58 10.11 -3.39
N SER A 46 19.68 10.83 -2.72
CA SER A 46 20.04 11.86 -1.75
C SER A 46 19.50 11.55 -0.36
N SER A 47 20.32 11.82 0.65
CA SER A 47 19.88 11.78 2.04
C SER A 47 20.47 12.94 2.82
N PHE A 48 19.71 13.40 3.80
CA PHE A 48 20.11 14.49 4.68
C PHE A 48 19.44 14.36 6.05
N ASN A 49 19.89 15.18 7.00
CA ASN A 49 19.35 15.20 8.34
C ASN A 49 18.34 16.33 8.51
N ILE A 50 17.20 16.03 9.14
CA ILE A 50 16.16 16.99 9.46
C ILE A 50 15.55 16.70 10.85
N PRO A 51 15.37 17.71 11.71
CA PRO A 51 14.62 17.59 12.95
C PRO A 51 13.20 17.04 12.76
N ALA A 52 12.80 16.14 13.65
CA ALA A 52 11.45 15.55 13.67
C ALA A 52 10.34 16.59 13.86
N THR A 53 10.66 17.75 14.45
CA THR A 53 9.72 18.88 14.62
C THR A 53 9.41 19.61 13.31
N GLN A 54 10.25 19.45 12.29
CA GLN A 54 10.13 20.12 10.99
C GLN A 54 9.39 19.29 9.96
N VAL A 55 8.96 18.08 10.33
CA VAL A 55 8.27 17.16 9.43
C VAL A 55 6.97 16.68 10.04
N LYS A 56 6.06 16.26 9.16
CA LYS A 56 4.81 15.62 9.51
C LYS A 56 4.84 14.17 9.06
N LYS A 57 4.67 13.24 9.99
CA LYS A 57 4.48 11.83 9.65
C LYS A 57 3.24 11.66 8.78
N MET A 58 3.44 11.12 7.59
CA MET A 58 2.35 10.77 6.70
C MET A 58 1.71 9.47 7.19
N LYS A 59 0.38 9.43 7.16
CA LYS A 59 -0.35 8.17 7.32
C LYS A 59 -0.24 7.40 6.01
N GLU A 60 0.87 6.72 5.79
CA GLU A 60 0.85 5.61 4.84
C GLU A 60 0.13 4.43 5.49
N ASN A 61 -0.89 3.93 4.81
CA ASN A 61 -1.52 2.68 5.20
C ASN A 61 -0.47 1.58 4.97
N ARG A 62 0.23 1.15 6.03
CA ARG A 62 1.27 0.10 5.95
C ARG A 62 0.80 -1.14 5.18
N ASN A 63 -0.51 -1.44 5.23
CA ASN A 63 -1.09 -2.54 4.46
C ASN A 63 -1.02 -2.29 2.94
N SER A 64 -1.20 -1.05 2.48
CA SER A 64 -1.09 -0.68 1.07
C SER A 64 0.35 -0.80 0.57
N GLN A 65 1.33 -0.37 1.37
CA GLN A 65 2.74 -0.52 1.02
C GLN A 65 3.14 -1.99 0.89
N LEU A 66 2.81 -2.82 1.89
CA LEU A 66 3.08 -4.26 1.85
C LEU A 66 2.45 -4.94 0.63
N VAL A 67 1.19 -4.59 0.29
CA VAL A 67 0.51 -5.13 -0.89
C VAL A 67 1.21 -4.71 -2.19
N ASN A 68 1.70 -3.47 -2.28
CA ASN A 68 2.43 -2.99 -3.46
C ASN A 68 3.77 -3.71 -3.63
N GLU A 69 4.54 -3.85 -2.55
CA GLU A 69 5.84 -4.56 -2.57
C GLU A 69 5.66 -6.03 -2.99
N LEU A 70 4.68 -6.73 -2.38
CA LEU A 70 4.34 -8.10 -2.77
C LEU A 70 3.87 -8.18 -4.22
N HIS A 71 3.08 -7.21 -4.68
CA HIS A 71 2.65 -7.15 -6.06
C HIS A 71 3.85 -7.02 -7.00
N GLU A 72 4.78 -6.09 -6.78
CA GLU A 72 5.93 -5.88 -7.66
C GLU A 72 6.82 -7.12 -7.79
N GLN A 73 7.10 -7.81 -6.68
CA GLN A 73 8.00 -8.98 -6.63
C GLN A 73 7.37 -10.29 -7.14
N SER A 74 6.04 -10.34 -7.28
CA SER A 74 5.34 -11.58 -7.65
C SER A 74 5.11 -11.71 -9.15
N ASP A 75 5.22 -12.94 -9.66
CA ASP A 75 4.76 -13.30 -11.02
C ASP A 75 3.23 -13.29 -11.13
N SER A 76 2.54 -13.61 -10.03
CA SER A 76 1.07 -13.61 -9.94
C SER A 76 0.60 -13.24 -8.53
N VAL A 77 -0.54 -12.55 -8.44
CA VAL A 77 -1.16 -12.15 -7.18
C VAL A 77 -2.61 -12.60 -7.16
N SER A 78 -3.01 -13.30 -6.10
CA SER A 78 -4.38 -13.80 -5.93
C SER A 78 -5.01 -13.23 -4.67
N PHE A 79 -6.17 -12.59 -4.82
CA PHE A 79 -7.00 -12.12 -3.71
C PHE A 79 -8.29 -12.93 -3.64
N SER A 80 -8.64 -13.38 -2.44
CA SER A 80 -9.82 -14.22 -2.24
C SER A 80 -10.69 -13.72 -1.11
N ILE A 81 -12.01 -13.74 -1.33
CA ILE A 81 -13.02 -13.62 -0.26
C ILE A 81 -13.89 -14.87 -0.24
N TYR A 82 -14.37 -15.23 0.94
CA TYR A 82 -15.20 -16.41 1.18
C TYR A 82 -16.55 -16.02 1.78
N ASN A 83 -17.53 -16.92 1.65
CA ASN A 83 -18.89 -16.73 2.19
C ASN A 83 -19.51 -15.41 1.76
N ALA A 84 -19.27 -14.98 0.53
CA ALA A 84 -19.84 -13.76 -0.02
C ALA A 84 -21.26 -14.04 -0.54
N ASP A 85 -22.18 -13.09 -0.36
CA ASP A 85 -23.39 -13.05 -1.18
C ASP A 85 -23.02 -12.67 -2.64
N THR A 86 -23.99 -12.85 -3.53
CA THR A 86 -23.77 -12.63 -4.99
C THR A 86 -23.34 -11.19 -5.30
N ASP A 87 -23.91 -10.20 -4.61
CA ASP A 87 -23.64 -8.79 -4.90
C ASP A 87 -22.25 -8.39 -4.42
N LYS A 88 -21.88 -8.80 -3.21
CA LYS A 88 -20.54 -8.62 -2.66
C LYS A 88 -19.48 -9.33 -3.51
N ALA A 89 -19.77 -10.54 -3.98
CA ALA A 89 -18.86 -11.30 -4.83
C ALA A 89 -18.62 -10.60 -6.18
N LYS A 90 -19.69 -10.19 -6.86
CA LYS A 90 -19.60 -9.44 -8.12
C LYS A 90 -18.86 -8.12 -7.93
N MET A 91 -19.19 -7.35 -6.89
CA MET A 91 -18.55 -6.08 -6.60
C MET A 91 -17.04 -6.26 -6.36
N PHE A 92 -16.64 -7.26 -5.56
CA PHE A 92 -15.24 -7.53 -5.27
C PHE A 92 -14.43 -7.80 -6.54
N VAL A 93 -14.85 -8.77 -7.36
CA VAL A 93 -14.09 -9.13 -8.56
C VAL A 93 -14.17 -8.07 -9.67
N SER A 94 -15.23 -7.26 -9.68
CA SER A 94 -15.38 -6.12 -10.62
C SER A 94 -14.31 -5.05 -10.45
N ASN A 95 -13.66 -4.95 -9.29
CA ASN A 95 -12.51 -4.07 -9.10
C ASN A 95 -11.31 -4.46 -9.99
N VAL A 96 -11.24 -5.73 -10.40
CA VAL A 96 -10.16 -6.25 -11.26
C VAL A 96 -10.59 -6.23 -12.73
N ASN A 97 -11.71 -6.88 -13.06
CA ASN A 97 -12.23 -6.98 -14.42
C ASN A 97 -13.68 -7.48 -14.42
N LYS A 98 -14.28 -7.69 -15.60
CA LYS A 98 -15.63 -8.26 -15.74
C LYS A 98 -15.74 -9.60 -14.99
N PRO A 99 -16.71 -9.76 -14.06
CA PRO A 99 -16.93 -11.01 -13.34
C PRO A 99 -17.22 -12.19 -14.27
N GLN A 100 -16.59 -13.33 -14.00
CA GLN A 100 -16.88 -14.63 -14.59
C GLN A 100 -17.37 -15.57 -13.50
N PHE A 101 -18.49 -16.25 -13.74
CA PHE A 101 -19.07 -17.21 -12.82
C PHE A 101 -18.60 -18.63 -13.17
N ASP A 102 -18.25 -19.42 -12.15
CA ASP A 102 -17.94 -20.85 -12.29
C ASP A 102 -18.54 -21.60 -11.08
N GLU A 103 -18.86 -22.88 -11.31
CA GLU A 103 -19.43 -23.78 -10.33
C GLU A 103 -18.86 -25.19 -10.54
N ARG A 104 -18.15 -25.71 -9.52
CA ARG A 104 -17.60 -27.07 -9.52
C ARG A 104 -17.65 -27.66 -8.13
N ASN A 105 -17.97 -28.95 -8.04
CA ASN A 105 -18.03 -29.68 -6.76
C ASN A 105 -18.89 -28.98 -5.69
N ASN A 106 -20.05 -28.43 -6.09
CA ASN A 106 -20.95 -27.63 -5.24
C ASN A 106 -20.35 -26.34 -4.66
N VAL A 107 -19.20 -25.90 -5.17
CA VAL A 107 -18.62 -24.59 -4.85
C VAL A 107 -18.94 -23.65 -6.00
N LYS A 108 -19.58 -22.53 -5.70
CA LYS A 108 -19.91 -21.46 -6.65
C LYS A 108 -19.01 -20.26 -6.38
N TRP A 109 -18.42 -19.66 -7.41
CA TRP A 109 -17.61 -18.46 -7.23
C TRP A 109 -17.67 -17.52 -8.44
N TYR A 110 -17.34 -16.26 -8.18
CA TYR A 110 -16.99 -15.31 -9.23
C TYR A 110 -15.48 -15.12 -9.26
N SER A 111 -14.91 -14.94 -10.45
CA SER A 111 -13.50 -14.57 -10.61
C SER A 111 -13.31 -13.54 -11.70
N ALA A 112 -12.21 -12.80 -11.62
CA ALA A 112 -11.78 -11.87 -12.65
C ALA A 112 -10.27 -11.69 -12.59
N SER A 113 -9.63 -11.57 -13.76
CA SER A 113 -8.19 -11.35 -13.87
C SER A 113 -7.86 -10.17 -14.77
N LYS A 114 -6.80 -9.44 -14.43
CA LYS A 114 -6.23 -8.34 -15.22
C LYS A 114 -4.72 -8.27 -14.98
N GLY A 115 -3.93 -8.48 -16.03
CA GLY A 115 -2.48 -8.63 -15.88
C GLY A 115 -2.16 -9.81 -14.95
N LYS A 116 -1.32 -9.56 -13.95
CA LYS A 116 -0.92 -10.58 -12.95
C LYS A 116 -1.87 -10.70 -11.74
N ILE A 117 -2.91 -9.89 -11.66
CA ILE A 117 -3.86 -9.90 -10.55
C ILE A 117 -5.07 -10.77 -10.89
N THR A 118 -5.42 -11.67 -9.96
CA THR A 118 -6.67 -12.44 -9.98
C THR A 118 -7.45 -12.20 -8.68
N ALA A 119 -8.73 -11.87 -8.80
CA ALA A 119 -9.67 -11.81 -7.68
C ALA A 119 -10.67 -12.97 -7.78
N THR A 120 -10.88 -13.67 -6.67
CA THR A 120 -11.85 -14.77 -6.55
C THR A 120 -12.78 -14.54 -5.37
N ALA A 121 -14.09 -14.68 -5.57
CA ALA A 121 -15.09 -14.57 -4.52
C ALA A 121 -15.93 -15.84 -4.46
N PHE A 122 -15.72 -16.64 -3.42
CA PHE A 122 -16.50 -17.85 -3.17
C PHE A 122 -17.83 -17.49 -2.51
N LEU A 123 -18.92 -17.96 -3.12
CA LEU A 123 -20.26 -17.71 -2.62
C LEU A 123 -20.52 -18.52 -1.35
N LYS A 124 -21.38 -17.98 -0.48
CA LYS A 124 -21.94 -18.77 0.63
C LYS A 124 -22.70 -19.97 0.03
N GLY A 125 -22.47 -21.17 0.58
CA GLY A 125 -23.28 -22.34 0.23
C GLY A 125 -24.75 -22.12 0.60
N ASP A 126 -25.65 -22.74 -0.15
CA ASP A 126 -27.04 -22.84 0.23
C ASP A 126 -27.08 -23.85 1.40
N ASP A 127 -27.29 -23.36 2.64
CA ASP A 127 -27.43 -24.19 3.85
C ASP A 127 -28.63 -25.14 3.75
#